data_AF-A0A1I7SBR2-F1
#
_entry.id   AF-A0A1I7SBR2-F1
#
_cell.length_a   1.000
_cell.length_b   1.000
_cell.length_c   1.000
_cell.angle_alpha   90.00
_cell.angle_beta   90.00
_cell.angle_gamma   90.00
#
_symmetry.space_group_name_H-M   'P 1'
#
loop_
_entity.id
_entity.type
_entity.pdbx_description
1 polymer ?
#
loop_
_entity_poly.entity_id
_entity_poly.type
_entity_poly.pdbx_seq_one_letter_code
_entity_poly.pdbx_strand_id
1 'polypeptide(L)'
;MKNVVVRTTHQNANRVFPIHTLSDRPFGELSFEKNGEKVGCFEHSQSRRYGVTVNPRIPCAVQFDQRSKREIYDPLEVLEILEG
;
A
#
# COMPACT_ATOMS: atom_id res chain seq x y z
N MET A 1 -4.37 -11.91 -5.55
CA MET A 1 -5.03 -11.91 -4.22
C MET A 1 -6.15 -10.90 -4.23
N LYS A 2 -7.41 -11.33 -4.39
CA LYS A 2 -8.59 -10.44 -4.36
C LYS A 2 -9.48 -10.86 -3.21
N ASN A 3 -10.04 -9.90 -2.48
CA ASN A 3 -10.91 -10.12 -1.31
C ASN A 3 -10.23 -10.77 -0.09
N VAL A 4 -8.90 -10.88 -0.08
CA VAL A 4 -8.16 -11.21 1.15
C VAL A 4 -8.19 -9.98 2.05
N VAL A 5 -8.64 -10.16 3.30
CA VAL A 5 -8.68 -9.07 4.29
C VAL A 5 -7.33 -9.01 5.01
N VAL A 6 -6.78 -7.81 5.09
CA VAL A 6 -5.48 -7.56 5.71
C VAL A 6 -5.56 -6.44 6.73
N ARG A 7 -4.58 -6.44 7.65
CA ARG A 7 -4.29 -5.37 8.59
C ARG A 7 -2.95 -4.74 8.26
N THR A 8 -2.86 -3.40 8.28
CA THR A 8 -1.56 -2.71 8.26
C THR A 8 -0.82 -2.90 9.58
N THR A 9 0.45 -3.31 9.52
CA THR A 9 1.32 -3.49 10.70
C THR A 9 2.20 -2.28 11.00
N HIS A 10 2.26 -1.31 10.08
CA HIS A 10 3.05 -0.09 10.25
C HIS A 10 2.29 1.01 11.03
N GLN A 11 3.05 1.86 11.74
CA GLN A 11 2.58 3.07 12.46
C GLN A 11 1.43 2.90 13.46
N ASN A 12 1.20 1.72 14.03
CA ASN A 12 0.05 1.45 14.92
C ASN A 12 -1.31 1.82 14.29
N ALA A 13 -1.37 2.02 12.97
CA ALA A 13 -2.59 2.45 12.29
C ALA A 13 -3.63 1.34 12.28
N ASN A 14 -3.19 0.07 12.34
CA ASN A 14 -4.03 -1.14 12.43
C ASN A 14 -5.24 -1.10 11.49
N ARG A 15 -5.07 -0.51 10.31
CA ARG A 15 -6.15 -0.30 9.36
C ARG A 15 -6.46 -1.64 8.72
N VAL A 16 -7.74 -2.03 8.77
CA VAL A 16 -8.24 -3.25 8.17
C VAL A 16 -8.92 -2.93 6.85
N PHE A 17 -8.57 -3.65 5.79
CA PHE A 17 -9.19 -3.50 4.48
C PHE A 17 -9.08 -4.77 3.63
N PRO A 18 -10.00 -5.00 2.68
CA PRO A 18 -9.85 -6.03 1.67
C PRO A 18 -8.90 -5.57 0.56
N ILE A 19 -7.98 -6.44 0.14
CA ILE A 19 -7.18 -6.22 -1.06
C ILE A 19 -8.09 -6.23 -2.29
N HIS A 20 -8.09 -5.13 -3.04
CA HIS A 20 -8.83 -5.02 -4.30
C HIS A 20 -8.12 -5.79 -5.42
N THR A 21 -6.82 -5.56 -5.55
CA THR A 21 -5.92 -6.27 -6.47
C THR A 21 -4.47 -6.14 -5.99
N LEU A 22 -3.54 -6.80 -6.66
CA LEU A 22 -2.12 -6.47 -6.60
C LEU A 22 -1.78 -5.52 -7.75
N SER A 23 -0.77 -4.67 -7.58
CA SER A 23 -0.27 -3.83 -8.66
C SER A 23 0.29 -4.70 -9.81
N ASP A 24 0.18 -4.19 -11.03
CA ASP A 24 0.74 -4.80 -12.24
C ASP A 24 2.25 -4.56 -12.39
N ARG A 25 2.77 -3.55 -11.68
CA ARG A 25 4.17 -3.12 -11.68
C ARG A 25 4.78 -3.15 -10.28
N PRO A 26 6.11 -3.19 -10.17
CA PRO A 26 6.82 -3.08 -8.89
C PRO A 26 6.48 -1.81 -8.11
N PHE A 27 6.47 -1.90 -6.78
CA PHE A 27 6.14 -0.79 -5.88
C PHE A 27 7.01 0.46 -6.10
N GLY A 28 8.28 0.27 -6.45
CA GLY A 28 9.22 1.35 -6.76
C GLY A 28 8.92 2.11 -8.05
N GLU A 29 8.05 1.59 -8.92
CA GLU A 29 7.64 2.26 -10.17
C GLU A 29 6.29 2.97 -10.06
N LEU A 30 5.62 2.83 -8.91
CA LEU A 30 4.31 3.42 -8.66
C LEU A 30 4.45 4.84 -8.14
N SER A 31 3.46 5.65 -8.47
CA SER A 31 3.36 7.04 -8.05
C SER A 31 1.92 7.46 -7.92
N PHE A 32 1.65 8.43 -7.06
CA PHE A 32 0.34 9.05 -6.91
C PHE A 32 0.46 10.57 -6.98
N GLU A 33 -0.66 11.25 -7.22
CA GLU A 33 -0.70 12.72 -7.21
C GLU A 33 -0.98 13.24 -5.79
N LYS A 34 -0.18 14.20 -5.34
CA LYS A 34 -0.37 14.90 -4.06
C LYS A 34 -0.07 16.38 -4.28
N ASN A 35 -1.05 17.24 -3.99
CA ASN A 35 -0.93 18.70 -4.16
C ASN A 35 -0.49 19.12 -5.59
N GLY A 36 -0.95 18.42 -6.63
CA GLY A 36 -0.56 18.66 -8.03
C GLY A 36 0.81 18.12 -8.41
N GLU A 37 1.53 17.47 -7.50
CA GLU A 37 2.84 16.87 -7.76
C GLU A 37 2.76 15.34 -7.84
N LYS A 38 3.53 14.76 -8.75
CA LYS A 38 3.71 13.31 -8.85
C LYS A 38 4.71 12.85 -7.79
N VAL A 39 4.23 12.07 -6.83
CA VAL A 39 5.04 11.53 -5.73
C VAL A 39 5.20 10.02 -5.91
N GLY A 40 6.44 9.54 -5.86
CA GLY A 40 6.73 8.10 -5.90
C GLY A 40 6.29 7.39 -4.61
N CYS A 41 5.65 6.23 -4.76
CA CYS A 41 5.09 5.47 -3.64
C CYS A 41 6.20 4.97 -2.69
N PHE A 42 7.31 4.47 -3.25
CA PHE A 42 8.43 3.97 -2.47
C PHE A 42 9.13 5.10 -1.69
N GLU A 43 9.44 6.21 -2.35
CA GLU A 43 10.04 7.39 -1.72
C GLU A 43 9.13 7.93 -0.63
N HIS A 44 7.82 7.99 -0.88
CA HIS A 44 6.85 8.41 0.14
C HIS A 44 6.87 7.47 1.35
N SER A 45 6.84 6.16 1.13
CA SER A 45 6.86 5.15 2.20
C SER A 45 8.13 5.24 3.04
N GLN A 46 9.30 5.35 2.40
CA GLN A 46 10.59 5.51 3.09
C GLN A 46 10.65 6.81 3.91
N SER A 47 10.10 7.91 3.39
CA SER A 47 10.10 9.22 4.08
C SER A 47 9.33 9.20 5.40
N ARG A 48 8.35 8.31 5.54
CA ARG A 48 7.46 8.21 6.71
C ARG A 48 8.08 7.43 7.88
N ARG A 49 9.29 6.87 7.72
CA ARG A 49 10.03 6.13 8.75
C ARG A 49 9.17 5.06 9.44
N TYR A 50 8.54 4.20 8.65
CA TYR A 50 7.66 3.14 9.14
C TYR A 50 8.35 2.07 10.01
N GLY A 51 9.68 2.10 10.15
CA GLY A 51 10.44 1.09 10.89
C GLY A 51 10.52 -0.27 10.18
N VAL A 52 9.99 -0.35 8.96
CA VAL A 52 9.98 -1.55 8.11
C VAL A 52 10.70 -1.23 6.80
N THR A 53 11.64 -2.09 6.42
CA THR A 53 12.26 -2.03 5.09
C THR A 53 11.35 -2.74 4.10
N VAL A 54 10.96 -2.04 3.03
CA VAL A 54 10.09 -2.58 1.98
C VAL A 54 10.90 -2.76 0.69
N ASN A 55 10.58 -3.78 -0.10
CA ASN A 55 11.27 -4.09 -1.33
C ASN A 55 10.60 -3.37 -2.52
N PRO A 56 11.29 -2.44 -3.20
CA PRO A 56 10.70 -1.71 -4.32
C PRO A 56 10.49 -2.57 -5.57
N ARG A 57 11.08 -3.77 -5.64
CA ARG A 57 11.09 -4.62 -6.85
C ARG A 57 9.94 -5.62 -6.93
N ILE A 58 9.07 -5.65 -5.92
CA ILE A 58 7.88 -6.53 -5.91
C ILE A 58 6.59 -5.71 -6.03
N PRO A 59 5.49 -6.33 -6.48
CA PRO A 59 4.17 -5.70 -6.45
C PRO A 59 3.72 -5.30 -5.04
N CYS A 60 2.73 -4.41 -4.96
CA CYS A 60 2.09 -4.01 -3.72
C CYS A 60 0.61 -4.40 -3.69
N ALA A 61 -0.03 -4.32 -2.52
CA ALA A 61 -1.47 -4.41 -2.42
C ALA A 61 -2.11 -3.08 -2.85
N VAL A 62 -3.19 -3.18 -3.61
CA VAL A 62 -4.04 -2.04 -3.97
C VAL A 62 -5.31 -2.13 -3.14
N GLN A 63 -5.53 -1.11 -2.33
CA GLN A 63 -6.83 -0.82 -1.75
C GLN A 63 -7.57 0.17 -2.66
N PHE A 64 -8.86 -0.06 -2.88
CA PHE A 64 -9.73 0.92 -3.53
C PHE A 64 -10.62 1.61 -2.50
N ASP A 65 -10.36 2.90 -2.23
CA ASP A 65 -11.23 3.71 -1.37
C ASP A 65 -12.46 4.15 -2.16
N GLN A 66 -13.60 3.55 -1.84
CA GLN A 66 -14.86 3.83 -2.52
C GLN A 66 -15.36 5.28 -2.32
N ARG A 67 -14.97 5.95 -1.23
CA ARG A 67 -15.42 7.32 -0.93
C ARG A 67 -14.68 8.33 -1.80
N SER A 68 -13.36 8.22 -1.86
CA SER A 68 -12.51 9.12 -2.64
C SER A 68 -12.32 8.68 -4.09
N LYS A 69 -12.74 7.45 -4.44
CA LYS A 69 -12.53 6.80 -5.74
C LYS A 69 -11.05 6.73 -6.11
N ARG A 70 -10.19 6.50 -5.11
CA ARG A 70 -8.74 6.46 -5.25
C ARG A 70 -8.18 5.10 -4.90
N GLU A 71 -7.11 4.76 -5.61
CA GLU A 71 -6.25 3.65 -5.25
C GLU A 71 -5.26 4.09 -4.17
N ILE A 72 -5.05 3.21 -3.20
CA ILE A 72 -4.05 3.34 -2.14
C ILE A 72 -3.13 2.13 -2.28
N TYR A 73 -1.83 2.41 -2.31
CA TYR A 73 -0.79 1.42 -2.56
C TYR A 73 -0.06 1.11 -1.26
N ASP A 74 -0.18 -0.13 -0.78
CA ASP A 74 0.42 -0.60 0.47
C ASP A 74 1.44 -1.71 0.17
N PRO A 75 2.72 -1.56 0.56
CA PRO A 75 3.71 -2.64 0.46
C PRO A 75 3.21 -3.92 1.13
N LEU A 76 3.51 -5.09 0.54
CA LEU A 76 3.06 -6.35 1.10
C LEU A 76 3.68 -6.65 2.47
N GLU A 77 4.90 -6.17 2.70
CA GLU A 77 5.67 -6.39 3.93
C GLU A 77 5.10 -5.64 5.14
N VAL A 78 4.19 -4.68 4.92
CA VAL A 78 3.51 -3.95 5.99
C VAL A 78 2.09 -4.44 6.23
N LEU A 79 1.75 -5.62 5.69
CA LEU A 79 0.42 -6.21 5.78
C LEU A 79 0.47 -7.57 6.46
N GLU A 80 -0.55 -7.84 7.24
CA GLU A 80 -0.82 -9.13 7.86
C GLU A 80 -2.18 -9.62 7.37
N ILE A 81 -2.24 -10.86 6.91
CA ILE A 81 -3.50 -11.50 6.52
C ILE A 81 -4.30 -11.77 7.79
N LEU A 82 -5.55 -11.32 7.83
CA LEU A 82 -6.48 -11.70 8.88
C LEU A 82 -7.18 -12.98 8.43
N GLU A 83 -6.86 -14.10 9.07
CA GLU A 83 -7.65 -15.32 8.95
C GLU A 83 -8.97 -15.13 9.70
N GLY A 84 -10.07 -15.52 9.04
CA GLY A 84 -11.42 -15.46 9.59
C GLY A 84 -11.80 -16.73 10.35
#